data_AF-A0A7V2HBN7-F1
#
_entry.id   AF-A0A7V2HBN7-F1
#
_cell.length_a   1.000
_cell.length_b   1.000
_cell.length_c   1.000
_cell.angle_alpha   90.00
_cell.angle_beta   90.00
_cell.angle_gamma   90.00
#
_symmetry.space_group_name_H-M   'P 1'
#
loop_
_entity.id
_entity.type
_entity.pdbx_description
1 polymer ?
#
loop_
_entity_poly.entity_id
_entity_poly.type
_entity_poly.pdbx_seq_one_letter_code
_entity_poly.pdbx_strand_id
1 'polypeptide(L)'
;MAHYPQLSTGCLAQHPFRKRRRARTLLNAGEGGSRFVFGAPEAGEVEWDLPYVGLTDGEAAALTAFFRECEGRLLPFVFADPFANLIARSEEFHLAPWQSDPLLSWSAGIDDPMGTARACRVINGGAAPQAVRQNVNIPGDYGTCFSVWVRSASQTHIEVSRAAGAGVATATAAAGPSWTRVEVASRLTGSAVPSTVSILFPAGATVDLFGAQLEAQPQASGYMKTSGVSGVYAEARFAEDSLPVTGEAPGSWSARVRIRAREG
;
A
#
# COMPACT_ATOMS: atom_id res chain seq x y z
N MET A 1 -1.58 -4.97 -17.61
CA MET A 1 -0.92 -5.96 -16.75
C MET A 1 -1.93 -6.46 -15.74
N ALA A 2 -1.94 -7.75 -15.44
CA ALA A 2 -2.89 -8.34 -14.51
C ALA A 2 -2.61 -7.91 -13.07
N HIS A 3 -3.64 -7.88 -12.22
CA HIS A 3 -3.53 -7.53 -10.81
C HIS A 3 -4.08 -8.69 -9.97
N TYR A 4 -3.37 -9.09 -8.92
CA TYR A 4 -3.75 -10.23 -8.10
C TYR A 4 -5.18 -10.06 -7.52
N PRO A 5 -6.08 -11.05 -7.63
CA PRO A 5 -7.46 -10.85 -7.24
C PRO A 5 -7.62 -10.71 -5.72
N GLN A 6 -8.56 -9.85 -5.29
CA GLN A 6 -9.05 -9.85 -3.91
C GLN A 6 -10.14 -10.91 -3.74
N LEU A 7 -10.23 -11.45 -2.52
CA LEU A 7 -11.40 -12.23 -2.11
C LEU A 7 -12.65 -11.34 -2.10
N SER A 8 -13.82 -11.99 -2.07
CA SER A 8 -15.12 -11.31 -1.99
C SER A 8 -15.22 -10.41 -0.75
N THR A 9 -14.53 -10.79 0.33
CA THR A 9 -14.37 -10.03 1.59
C THR A 9 -13.51 -8.77 1.45
N GLY A 10 -12.79 -8.61 0.35
CA GLY A 10 -11.82 -7.53 0.13
C GLY A 10 -10.43 -7.79 0.68
N CYS A 11 -10.18 -8.95 1.27
CA CYS A 11 -8.84 -9.33 1.70
C CYS A 11 -8.02 -9.88 0.53
N LEU A 12 -6.73 -9.54 0.47
CA LEU A 12 -5.77 -10.17 -0.44
C LEU A 12 -5.15 -11.45 0.16
N ALA A 13 -5.17 -11.62 1.47
CA ALA A 13 -4.63 -12.79 2.17
C ALA A 13 -5.47 -13.13 3.41
N GLN A 14 -5.40 -14.37 3.85
CA GLN A 14 -5.97 -14.83 5.13
C GLN A 14 -4.85 -15.10 6.13
N HIS A 15 -5.10 -14.83 7.41
CA HIS A 15 -4.19 -15.23 8.46
C HIS A 15 -4.34 -16.73 8.81
N PRO A 16 -3.25 -17.41 9.20
CA PRO A 16 -1.88 -16.94 9.18
C PRO A 16 -1.25 -17.13 7.78
N PHE A 17 -0.61 -16.09 7.24
CA PHE A 17 0.25 -16.18 6.04
C PHE A 17 1.69 -15.84 6.44
N ARG A 18 2.65 -16.05 5.53
CA ARG A 18 4.08 -15.77 5.81
C ARG A 18 4.67 -14.88 4.73
N LYS A 19 5.42 -13.86 5.13
CA LYS A 19 6.31 -13.07 4.28
C LYS A 19 7.76 -13.39 4.62
N ARG A 20 8.57 -13.75 3.62
CA ARG A 20 9.99 -14.05 3.75
C ARG A 20 10.79 -13.11 2.86
N ARG A 21 11.86 -12.53 3.40
CA ARG A 21 12.84 -11.77 2.62
C ARG A 21 14.11 -12.59 2.52
N ARG A 22 14.69 -12.65 1.33
CA ARG A 22 15.95 -13.35 1.02
C ARG A 22 16.89 -12.32 0.43
N ALA A 23 17.92 -11.96 1.18
CA ALA A 23 19.02 -11.16 0.67
C ALA A 23 20.15 -12.09 0.22
N ARG A 24 20.77 -11.79 -0.92
CA ARG A 24 22.02 -12.45 -1.33
C ARG A 24 23.21 -11.70 -0.74
N THR A 25 24.20 -12.42 -0.25
CA THR A 25 25.49 -11.87 0.17
C THR A 25 26.61 -12.44 -0.70
N LEU A 26 27.49 -11.59 -1.19
CA LEU A 26 28.73 -11.97 -1.86
C LEU A 26 29.81 -12.19 -0.80
N LEU A 27 30.47 -13.34 -0.85
CA LEU A 27 31.60 -13.66 0.02
C LEU A 27 32.86 -13.70 -0.84
N ASN A 28 33.77 -12.74 -0.61
CA ASN A 28 35.08 -12.72 -1.25
C ASN A 28 36.14 -13.20 -0.26
N ALA A 29 36.97 -14.15 -0.67
CA ALA A 29 38.14 -14.58 0.08
C ALA A 29 39.37 -13.79 -0.39
N GLY A 30 40.08 -13.16 0.55
CA GLY A 30 41.37 -12.54 0.29
C GLY A 30 42.50 -13.57 0.27
N GLU A 31 43.61 -13.23 -0.37
CA GLU A 31 44.81 -14.08 -0.52
C GLU A 31 45.41 -14.55 0.83
N GLY A 32 45.12 -13.85 1.93
CA GLY A 32 45.54 -14.19 3.30
C GLY A 32 44.48 -14.89 4.16
N GLY A 33 43.37 -15.39 3.58
CA GLY A 33 42.30 -16.08 4.33
C GLY A 33 41.27 -15.15 4.97
N SER A 34 41.38 -13.83 4.77
CA SER A 34 40.35 -12.86 5.16
C SER A 34 39.06 -13.06 4.34
N ARG A 35 37.91 -12.77 4.95
CA ARG A 35 36.59 -12.87 4.32
C ARG A 35 35.92 -11.50 4.32
N PHE A 36 35.52 -11.05 3.15
CA PHE A 36 34.73 -9.83 2.98
C PHE A 36 33.32 -10.23 2.57
N VAL A 37 32.33 -9.84 3.38
CA VAL A 37 30.90 -10.08 3.12
C VAL A 37 30.29 -8.77 2.64
N PHE A 38 29.78 -8.76 1.41
CA PHE A 38 29.03 -7.64 0.86
C PHE A 38 27.59 -8.05 0.63
N GLY A 39 26.63 -7.21 1.00
CA GLY A 39 25.24 -7.38 0.56
C GLY A 39 25.15 -7.15 -0.95
N ALA A 40 24.40 -7.99 -1.66
CA ALA A 40 23.99 -7.77 -3.04
C ALA A 40 22.53 -7.27 -3.05
N PRO A 41 22.28 -5.98 -2.79
CA PRO A 41 20.93 -5.43 -2.67
C PRO A 41 20.10 -5.65 -3.94
N GLU A 42 20.73 -5.68 -5.12
CA GLU A 42 20.08 -5.96 -6.41
C GLU A 42 19.57 -7.41 -6.57
N ALA A 43 19.90 -8.30 -5.63
CA ALA A 43 19.49 -9.69 -5.61
C ALA A 43 18.54 -10.04 -4.45
N GLY A 44 17.95 -9.03 -3.81
CA GLY A 44 16.89 -9.22 -2.83
C GLY A 44 15.62 -9.81 -3.45
N GLU A 45 15.08 -10.85 -2.83
CA GLU A 45 13.80 -11.46 -3.19
C GLU A 45 12.88 -11.45 -1.97
N VAL A 46 11.60 -11.18 -2.22
CA VAL A 46 10.54 -11.31 -1.22
C VAL A 46 9.55 -12.36 -1.70
N GLU A 47 9.14 -13.23 -0.78
CA GLU A 47 8.20 -14.32 -1.03
C GLU A 47 7.05 -14.25 -0.04
N TRP A 48 5.83 -14.40 -0.53
CA TRP A 48 4.62 -14.56 0.25
C TRP A 48 4.07 -15.97 0.09
N ASP A 49 3.67 -16.56 1.20
CA ASP A 49 3.03 -17.86 1.28
C ASP A 49 1.64 -17.66 1.90
N LEU A 50 0.63 -17.72 1.03
CA LEU A 50 -0.75 -17.31 1.26
C LEU A 50 -1.64 -18.56 1.30
N PRO A 51 -1.91 -19.14 2.48
CA PRO A 51 -2.93 -20.16 2.61
C PRO A 51 -4.32 -19.50 2.58
N TYR A 52 -5.20 -20.11 1.79
CA TYR A 52 -6.61 -19.77 1.72
C TYR A 52 -7.43 -20.99 2.13
N VAL A 53 -8.41 -20.77 2.98
CA VAL A 53 -9.38 -21.75 3.45
C VAL A 53 -10.79 -21.15 3.37
N GLY A 54 -11.79 -22.02 3.22
CA GLY A 54 -13.18 -21.58 3.16
C GLY A 54 -13.50 -20.69 1.96
N LEU A 55 -12.75 -20.83 0.86
CA LEU A 55 -13.02 -20.12 -0.38
C LEU A 55 -14.38 -20.54 -0.95
N THR A 56 -15.14 -19.57 -1.42
CA THR A 56 -16.35 -19.83 -2.21
C THR A 56 -15.99 -20.36 -3.61
N ASP A 57 -16.97 -20.95 -4.30
CA ASP A 57 -16.79 -21.40 -5.71
C ASP A 57 -16.26 -20.26 -6.61
N GLY A 58 -16.78 -19.05 -6.43
CA GLY A 58 -16.37 -17.87 -7.19
C GLY A 58 -14.93 -17.46 -6.92
N GLU A 59 -14.48 -17.49 -5.66
CA GLU A 59 -13.10 -17.13 -5.30
C GLU A 59 -12.10 -18.18 -5.76
N ALA A 60 -12.43 -19.47 -5.59
CA ALA A 60 -11.61 -20.57 -6.08
C ALA A 60 -11.47 -20.53 -7.61
N ALA A 61 -12.57 -20.26 -8.32
CA ALA A 61 -12.56 -20.07 -9.76
C ALA A 61 -11.74 -18.84 -10.18
N ALA A 62 -11.86 -17.71 -9.48
CA ALA A 62 -11.09 -16.49 -9.77
C ALA A 62 -9.58 -16.71 -9.60
N LEU A 63 -9.15 -17.36 -8.50
CA LEU A 63 -7.74 -17.70 -8.27
C LEU A 63 -7.20 -18.65 -9.36
N THR A 64 -7.98 -19.66 -9.73
CA THR A 64 -7.60 -20.61 -10.78
C THR A 64 -7.50 -19.95 -12.15
N ALA A 65 -8.47 -19.10 -12.51
CA ALA A 65 -8.47 -18.36 -13.76
C ALA A 65 -7.27 -17.41 -13.84
N PHE A 66 -6.99 -16.67 -12.77
CA PHE A 66 -5.85 -15.77 -12.70
C PHE A 66 -4.51 -16.51 -12.78
N PHE A 67 -4.38 -17.68 -12.13
CA PHE A 67 -3.20 -18.53 -12.26
C PHE A 67 -2.95 -18.99 -13.70
N ARG A 68 -4.02 -19.35 -14.41
CA ARG A 68 -3.95 -19.74 -15.84
C ARG A 68 -3.62 -18.55 -16.73
N GLU A 69 -4.21 -17.38 -16.48
CA GLU A 69 -3.90 -16.14 -17.20
C GLU A 69 -2.41 -15.77 -17.08
N CYS A 70 -1.80 -16.03 -15.91
CA CYS A 70 -0.38 -15.78 -15.68
C CYS A 70 0.53 -16.90 -16.19
N GLU A 71 -0.03 -18.02 -16.68
CA GLU A 71 0.71 -19.23 -17.05
C GLU A 71 1.67 -19.69 -15.94
N GLY A 72 1.18 -19.73 -14.70
CA GLY A 72 2.01 -20.05 -13.53
C GLY A 72 3.12 -19.03 -13.32
N ARG A 73 4.39 -19.45 -13.38
CA ARG A 73 5.54 -18.57 -13.11
C ARG A 73 5.89 -17.64 -14.29
N LEU A 74 5.30 -17.85 -15.46
CA LEU A 74 5.77 -17.27 -16.71
C LEU A 74 5.47 -15.77 -16.86
N LEU A 75 4.26 -15.32 -16.54
CA LEU A 75 3.86 -13.93 -16.73
C LEU A 75 3.81 -13.17 -15.38
N PRO A 76 4.30 -11.92 -15.34
CA PRO A 76 4.23 -11.11 -14.13
C PRO A 76 2.87 -10.46 -13.95
N PHE A 77 2.57 -10.10 -12.70
CA PHE A 77 1.39 -9.36 -12.30
C PHE A 77 1.71 -8.37 -11.19
N VAL A 78 0.80 -7.40 -10.98
CA VAL A 78 0.86 -6.50 -9.83
C VAL A 78 0.35 -7.21 -8.59
N PHE A 79 1.16 -7.21 -7.53
CA PHE A 79 0.75 -7.67 -6.20
C PHE A 79 0.82 -6.53 -5.20
N ALA A 80 -0.31 -6.19 -4.58
CA ALA A 80 -0.33 -5.30 -3.42
C ALA A 80 -0.12 -6.15 -2.17
N ASP A 81 0.94 -5.88 -1.42
CA ASP A 81 1.23 -6.63 -0.20
C ASP A 81 0.19 -6.28 0.89
N PRO A 82 -0.57 -7.28 1.39
CA PRO A 82 -1.62 -7.03 2.37
C PRO A 82 -1.10 -6.48 3.71
N PHE A 83 0.21 -6.54 3.99
CA PHE A 83 0.84 -6.11 5.24
C PHE A 83 1.87 -5.00 5.05
N ALA A 84 1.76 -4.28 3.95
CA ALA A 84 2.61 -3.13 3.70
C ALA A 84 1.75 -1.90 3.41
N ASN A 85 2.34 -0.75 3.69
CA ASN A 85 1.79 0.51 3.21
C ASN A 85 2.04 0.61 1.70
N LEU A 86 0.95 0.76 0.94
CA LEU A 86 0.98 0.88 -0.52
C LEU A 86 1.41 2.28 -1.00
N ILE A 87 1.49 3.25 -0.08
CA ILE A 87 2.08 4.56 -0.31
C ILE A 87 3.61 4.44 -0.29
N ALA A 88 4.28 5.01 -1.28
CA ALA A 88 5.74 4.96 -1.38
C ALA A 88 6.43 5.84 -0.34
N ARG A 89 5.85 7.00 -0.01
CA ARG A 89 6.38 7.94 1.00
C ARG A 89 5.29 8.33 1.98
N SER A 90 5.39 7.85 3.20
CA SER A 90 4.36 8.06 4.23
C SER A 90 4.50 9.37 5.02
N GLU A 91 5.69 9.97 5.04
CA GLU A 91 6.01 11.16 5.87
C GLU A 91 6.50 12.34 5.02
N GLU A 92 7.11 12.10 3.84
CA GLU A 92 7.69 13.17 3.01
C GLU A 92 6.76 13.64 1.88
N PHE A 93 5.67 14.31 2.22
CA PHE A 93 4.62 14.76 1.29
C PHE A 93 5.05 15.77 0.22
N HIS A 94 6.18 16.45 0.43
CA HIS A 94 6.75 17.43 -0.49
C HIS A 94 7.66 16.80 -1.55
N LEU A 95 7.97 15.51 -1.44
CA LEU A 95 8.85 14.78 -2.36
C LEU A 95 8.05 13.86 -3.28
N ALA A 96 8.56 13.67 -4.50
CA ALA A 96 8.06 12.64 -5.40
C ALA A 96 8.03 11.26 -4.68
N PRO A 97 6.98 10.45 -4.87
CA PRO A 97 5.95 10.56 -5.91
C PRO A 97 4.71 11.39 -5.54
N TRP A 98 4.70 12.11 -4.41
CA TRP A 98 3.63 13.04 -4.13
C TRP A 98 3.63 14.21 -5.13
N GLN A 99 2.44 14.60 -5.54
CA GLN A 99 2.16 15.75 -6.39
C GLN A 99 1.43 16.78 -5.52
N SER A 100 2.13 17.85 -5.16
CA SER A 100 1.56 18.95 -4.39
C SER A 100 1.06 20.04 -5.34
N ASP A 101 -0.12 20.58 -5.04
CA ASP A 101 -0.57 21.82 -5.67
C ASP A 101 0.38 22.99 -5.29
N PRO A 102 0.56 23.99 -6.17
CA PRO A 102 1.69 24.92 -6.10
C PRO A 102 1.65 25.91 -4.92
N LEU A 103 0.49 26.11 -4.28
CA LEU A 103 0.35 27.04 -3.15
C LEU A 103 0.49 26.35 -1.78
N LEU A 104 0.91 25.09 -1.76
CA LEU A 104 1.28 24.37 -0.53
C LEU A 104 2.75 24.63 -0.20
N SER A 105 3.01 25.09 1.02
CA SER A 105 4.36 25.18 1.59
C SER A 105 4.53 24.23 2.76
N TRP A 106 5.73 23.68 2.93
CA TRP A 106 6.02 22.57 3.83
C TRP A 106 7.11 22.91 4.84
N SER A 107 6.98 22.41 6.06
CA SER A 107 8.04 22.48 7.10
C SER A 107 8.14 21.14 7.82
N ALA A 108 9.36 20.65 8.05
CA ALA A 108 9.61 19.40 8.75
C ALA A 108 9.88 19.63 10.25
N GLY A 109 10.07 18.54 11.01
CA GLY A 109 10.50 18.61 12.41
C GLY A 109 9.35 18.89 13.39
N ILE A 110 8.14 18.48 13.04
CA ILE A 110 6.96 18.65 13.88
C ILE A 110 6.75 17.40 14.74
N ASP A 111 6.39 17.58 16.01
CA ASP A 111 6.06 16.47 16.92
C ASP A 111 4.89 15.65 16.40
N ASP A 112 5.06 14.33 16.29
CA ASP A 112 4.09 13.39 15.75
C ASP A 112 3.37 12.57 16.85
N PRO A 113 2.27 11.86 16.52
CA PRO A 113 1.53 11.05 17.49
C PRO A 113 2.32 9.89 18.09
N MET A 114 3.49 9.55 17.54
CA MET A 114 4.35 8.46 18.01
C MET A 114 5.43 8.95 18.98
N GLY A 115 5.40 10.25 19.36
CA GLY A 115 6.37 10.85 20.27
C GLY A 115 7.72 11.15 19.62
N THR A 116 7.78 11.21 18.29
CA THR A 116 8.97 11.66 17.55
C THR A 116 8.73 13.01 16.87
N ALA A 117 9.67 13.52 16.09
CA ALA A 117 9.56 14.80 15.37
C ALA A 117 9.53 14.60 13.83
N ARG A 118 8.77 13.62 13.36
CA ARG A 118 8.71 13.22 11.94
C ARG A 118 7.48 13.75 11.20
N ALA A 119 6.56 14.43 11.88
CA ALA A 119 5.47 15.10 11.20
C ALA A 119 5.98 16.29 10.38
N CYS A 120 5.17 16.72 9.42
CA CYS A 120 5.39 17.95 8.69
C CYS A 120 4.20 18.90 8.83
N ARG A 121 4.47 20.19 8.81
CA ARG A 121 3.46 21.23 8.67
C ARG A 121 3.27 21.56 7.20
N VAL A 122 2.02 21.70 6.80
CA VAL A 122 1.62 22.25 5.51
C VAL A 122 0.83 23.53 5.73
N ILE A 123 1.11 24.54 4.92
CA ILE A 123 0.35 25.79 4.86
C ILE A 123 -0.19 25.94 3.43
N ASN A 124 -1.51 26.03 3.31
CA ASN A 124 -2.17 26.44 2.07
C ASN A 124 -2.22 27.97 2.02
N GLY A 125 -1.31 28.59 1.27
CA GLY A 125 -1.27 30.04 1.08
C GLY A 125 -2.27 30.57 0.05
N GLY A 126 -3.04 29.68 -0.60
CA GLY A 126 -4.00 30.04 -1.63
C GLY A 126 -5.36 30.46 -1.10
N ALA A 127 -6.11 31.17 -1.95
CA ALA A 127 -7.50 31.55 -1.71
C ALA A 127 -8.52 30.43 -2.03
N ALA A 128 -8.03 29.28 -2.51
CA ALA A 128 -8.83 28.10 -2.85
C ALA A 128 -8.26 26.85 -2.16
N PRO A 129 -9.05 25.77 -2.04
CA PRO A 129 -8.53 24.48 -1.59
C PRO A 129 -7.35 24.01 -2.46
N GLN A 130 -6.38 23.36 -1.83
CA GLN A 130 -5.20 22.79 -2.46
C GLN A 130 -5.03 21.36 -1.96
N ALA A 131 -4.47 20.47 -2.76
CA ALA A 131 -4.25 19.09 -2.36
C ALA A 131 -2.82 18.62 -2.58
N VAL A 132 -2.47 17.56 -1.87
CA VAL A 132 -1.33 16.70 -2.17
C VAL A 132 -1.85 15.31 -2.56
N ARG A 133 -1.33 14.73 -3.64
CA ARG A 133 -1.87 13.51 -4.25
C ARG A 133 -0.78 12.50 -4.57
N GLN A 134 -1.06 11.22 -4.46
CA GLN A 134 -0.16 10.16 -4.91
C GLN A 134 -0.93 9.10 -5.69
N ASN A 135 -0.39 8.75 -6.86
CA ASN A 135 -0.88 7.64 -7.64
C ASN A 135 -0.30 6.33 -7.10
N VAL A 136 -1.15 5.35 -6.90
CA VAL A 136 -0.82 4.00 -6.47
C VAL A 136 -1.31 3.02 -7.53
N ASN A 137 -0.42 2.16 -8.00
CA ASN A 137 -0.71 1.22 -9.07
C ASN A 137 -1.55 0.02 -8.58
N ILE A 138 -2.78 0.31 -8.16
CA ILE A 138 -3.79 -0.68 -7.78
C ILE A 138 -5.14 -0.33 -8.43
N PRO A 139 -6.00 -1.32 -8.71
CA PRO A 139 -7.33 -1.10 -9.26
C PRO A 139 -8.26 -0.38 -8.30
N GLY A 140 -9.22 0.39 -8.84
CA GLY A 140 -10.27 1.06 -8.06
C GLY A 140 -11.16 0.12 -7.25
N ASP A 141 -11.45 -1.06 -7.79
CA ASP A 141 -12.29 -2.10 -7.19
C ASP A 141 -11.62 -2.93 -6.09
N TYR A 142 -10.36 -2.66 -5.78
CA TYR A 142 -9.78 -3.12 -4.53
C TYR A 142 -10.47 -2.45 -3.34
N GLY A 143 -10.88 -3.27 -2.36
CA GLY A 143 -11.19 -2.82 -1.02
C GLY A 143 -9.92 -2.37 -0.33
N THR A 144 -9.86 -1.09 0.03
CA THR A 144 -8.70 -0.48 0.67
C THR A 144 -9.12 0.49 1.77
N CYS A 145 -8.17 0.84 2.63
CA CYS A 145 -8.31 1.91 3.60
C CYS A 145 -7.14 2.89 3.44
N PHE A 146 -7.45 4.15 3.10
CA PHE A 146 -6.49 5.25 3.15
C PHE A 146 -6.63 5.96 4.48
N SER A 147 -5.50 6.27 5.14
CA SER A 147 -5.48 6.96 6.42
C SER A 147 -4.31 7.94 6.54
N VAL A 148 -4.48 8.98 7.34
CA VAL A 148 -3.42 9.93 7.70
C VAL A 148 -3.74 10.59 9.04
N TRP A 149 -2.71 10.88 9.83
CA TRP A 149 -2.86 11.66 11.05
C TRP A 149 -2.81 13.15 10.73
N VAL A 150 -3.73 13.90 11.33
CA VAL A 150 -3.84 15.36 11.18
C VAL A 150 -3.96 16.04 12.54
N ARG A 151 -3.40 17.24 12.68
CA ARG A 151 -3.74 18.20 13.73
C ARG A 151 -3.61 19.63 13.22
N SER A 152 -4.22 20.57 13.90
CA SER A 152 -4.12 22.00 13.57
C SER A 152 -4.22 22.83 14.84
N ALA A 153 -3.44 23.91 14.93
CA ALA A 153 -3.54 24.82 16.08
C ALA A 153 -4.89 25.57 16.11
N SER A 154 -5.47 25.84 14.94
CA SER A 154 -6.81 26.39 14.77
C SER A 154 -7.79 25.31 14.31
N GLN A 155 -9.07 25.45 14.64
CA GLN A 155 -10.08 24.51 14.15
C GLN A 155 -10.21 24.63 12.63
N THR A 156 -9.99 23.53 11.92
CA THR A 156 -10.19 23.43 10.47
C THR A 156 -10.75 22.05 10.10
N HIS A 157 -10.98 21.80 8.82
CA HIS A 157 -11.35 20.49 8.30
C HIS A 157 -10.35 20.02 7.27
N ILE A 158 -10.11 18.71 7.22
CA ILE A 158 -9.33 18.06 6.17
C ILE A 158 -10.22 17.04 5.49
N GLU A 159 -10.16 16.99 4.17
CA GLU A 159 -10.75 15.92 3.39
C GLU A 159 -9.64 14.99 2.88
N VAL A 160 -9.86 13.70 3.05
CA VAL A 160 -9.05 12.64 2.43
C VAL A 160 -9.90 11.92 1.42
N SER A 161 -9.29 11.50 0.31
CA SER A 161 -10.03 10.81 -0.74
C SER A 161 -9.20 9.74 -1.44
N ARG A 162 -9.93 8.81 -2.06
CA ARG A 162 -9.41 7.86 -3.03
C ARG A 162 -10.26 7.94 -4.29
N ALA A 163 -9.62 8.05 -5.44
CA ALA A 163 -10.26 8.10 -6.74
C ALA A 163 -9.63 7.09 -7.72
N ALA A 164 -10.42 6.56 -8.64
CA ALA A 164 -9.95 5.74 -9.76
C ALA A 164 -10.99 5.78 -10.88
N GLY A 165 -10.60 6.19 -12.09
CA GLY A 165 -11.55 6.41 -13.18
C GLY A 165 -12.63 7.43 -12.79
N ALA A 166 -13.90 7.05 -12.87
CA ALA A 166 -15.02 7.89 -12.44
C ALA A 166 -15.41 7.70 -10.96
N GLY A 167 -14.85 6.70 -10.28
CA GLY A 167 -15.16 6.42 -8.87
C GLY A 167 -14.36 7.31 -7.93
N VAL A 168 -15.02 7.85 -6.90
CA VAL A 168 -14.40 8.64 -5.82
C VAL A 168 -15.04 8.26 -4.49
N ALA A 169 -14.22 8.10 -3.46
CA ALA A 169 -14.64 8.02 -2.07
C ALA A 169 -13.92 9.10 -1.27
N THR A 170 -14.64 9.78 -0.39
CA THR A 170 -14.12 10.87 0.44
C THR A 170 -14.47 10.66 1.91
N ALA A 171 -13.64 11.18 2.79
CA ALA A 171 -13.94 11.33 4.21
C ALA A 171 -13.42 12.68 4.69
N THR A 172 -14.22 13.36 5.51
CA THR A 172 -13.86 14.66 6.09
C THR A 172 -13.71 14.51 7.60
N ALA A 173 -12.69 15.13 8.19
CA ALA A 173 -12.53 15.20 9.62
C ALA A 173 -12.14 16.61 10.07
N ALA A 174 -12.56 16.96 11.29
CA ALA A 174 -12.08 18.15 11.96
C ALA A 174 -10.62 17.94 12.38
N ALA A 175 -9.76 18.92 12.08
CA ALA A 175 -8.41 19.00 12.62
C ALA A 175 -8.40 20.09 13.69
N GLY A 176 -8.17 19.68 14.94
CA GLY A 176 -7.98 20.54 16.09
C GLY A 176 -6.59 20.33 16.71
N PRO A 177 -6.33 20.84 17.92
CA PRO A 177 -4.97 20.85 18.50
C PRO A 177 -4.45 19.45 18.85
N SER A 178 -5.34 18.45 18.94
CA SER A 178 -4.98 17.06 19.18
C SER A 178 -4.87 16.28 17.87
N TRP A 179 -3.89 15.38 17.81
CA TRP A 179 -3.74 14.44 16.70
C TRP A 179 -4.99 13.56 16.55
N THR A 180 -5.55 13.54 15.35
CA THR A 180 -6.69 12.71 14.98
C THR A 180 -6.34 11.95 13.70
N ARG A 181 -6.69 10.67 13.63
CA ARG A 181 -6.52 9.87 12.41
C ARG A 181 -7.79 9.99 11.56
N VAL A 182 -7.61 10.39 10.30
CA VAL A 182 -8.69 10.45 9.30
C VAL A 182 -8.54 9.24 8.41
N GLU A 183 -9.65 8.56 8.10
CA GLU A 183 -9.65 7.31 7.35
C GLU A 183 -10.78 7.29 6.31
N VAL A 184 -10.50 6.73 5.14
CA VAL A 184 -11.49 6.42 4.10
C VAL A 184 -11.32 4.97 3.65
N ALA A 185 -12.19 4.11 4.16
CA ALA A 185 -12.35 2.74 3.67
C ALA A 185 -13.25 2.75 2.43
N SER A 186 -12.79 2.15 1.33
CA SER A 186 -13.53 2.20 0.07
C SER A 186 -13.24 1.01 -0.83
N ARG A 187 -14.26 0.64 -1.61
CA ARG A 187 -14.15 -0.17 -2.83
C ARG A 187 -14.86 0.63 -3.93
N LEU A 188 -14.11 1.14 -4.90
CA LEU A 188 -14.69 1.96 -5.96
C LEU A 188 -15.34 1.06 -7.02
N THR A 189 -16.22 1.64 -7.82
CA THR A 189 -16.81 0.94 -8.96
C THR A 189 -15.83 0.92 -10.13
N GLY A 190 -15.59 -0.28 -10.66
CA GLY A 190 -14.72 -0.49 -11.82
C GLY A 190 -13.23 -0.68 -11.50
N SER A 191 -12.51 -1.24 -12.45
CA SER A 191 -11.11 -1.69 -12.30
C SER A 191 -10.09 -0.68 -12.86
N ALA A 192 -10.42 0.63 -12.81
CA ALA A 192 -9.53 1.67 -13.33
C ALA A 192 -8.22 1.72 -12.53
N VAL A 193 -7.11 1.99 -13.23
CA VAL A 193 -5.75 2.06 -12.69
C VAL A 193 -5.05 3.29 -13.30
N PRO A 194 -4.25 4.06 -12.53
CA PRO A 194 -3.99 3.91 -11.10
C PRO A 194 -5.15 4.41 -10.23
N SER A 195 -5.14 3.99 -8.96
CA SER A 195 -5.89 4.70 -7.91
C SER A 195 -5.08 5.92 -7.45
N THR A 196 -5.72 7.04 -7.20
CA THR A 196 -5.11 8.25 -6.63
C THR A 196 -5.63 8.46 -5.22
N VAL A 197 -4.74 8.58 -4.24
CA VAL A 197 -5.10 9.09 -2.91
C VAL A 197 -4.80 10.58 -2.83
N SER A 198 -5.61 11.34 -2.10
CA SER A 198 -5.45 12.78 -1.94
C SER A 198 -5.75 13.24 -0.52
N ILE A 199 -5.07 14.30 -0.10
CA ILE A 199 -5.36 15.07 1.12
C ILE A 199 -5.60 16.51 0.68
N LEU A 200 -6.80 17.04 0.95
CA LEU A 200 -7.25 18.37 0.56
C LEU A 200 -7.25 19.30 1.78
N PHE A 201 -6.62 20.46 1.60
CA PHE A 201 -6.46 21.52 2.59
C PHE A 201 -7.34 22.72 2.21
N PRO A 202 -8.18 23.24 3.12
CA PRO A 202 -8.94 24.47 2.88
C PRO A 202 -8.02 25.67 2.62
N ALA A 203 -8.55 26.70 1.98
CA ALA A 203 -7.85 27.96 1.75
C ALA A 203 -7.33 28.55 3.07
N GLY A 204 -6.08 29.00 3.11
CA GLY A 204 -5.47 29.59 4.31
C GLY A 204 -5.18 28.62 5.46
N ALA A 205 -5.45 27.31 5.32
CA ALA A 205 -5.28 26.36 6.40
C ALA A 205 -3.80 26.09 6.71
N THR A 206 -3.49 25.92 7.99
CA THR A 206 -2.20 25.42 8.48
C THR A 206 -2.44 24.12 9.24
N VAL A 207 -1.90 23.01 8.75
CA VAL A 207 -2.17 21.66 9.30
C VAL A 207 -0.87 20.90 9.44
N ASP A 208 -0.73 20.14 10.52
CA ASP A 208 0.35 19.17 10.67
C ASP A 208 -0.15 17.79 10.21
N LEU A 209 0.68 17.10 9.44
CA LEU A 209 0.40 15.79 8.87
C LEU A 209 1.44 14.76 9.32
N PHE A 210 0.98 13.53 9.50
CA PHE A 210 1.87 12.41 9.78
C PHE A 210 1.33 11.09 9.23
N GLY A 211 2.25 10.27 8.70
CA GLY A 211 2.04 8.84 8.48
C GLY A 211 0.88 8.49 7.55
N ALA A 212 0.89 8.99 6.30
CA ALA A 212 -0.07 8.57 5.30
C ALA A 212 0.11 7.08 4.95
N GLN A 213 -1.00 6.35 4.93
CA GLN A 213 -1.02 4.91 4.72
C GLN A 213 -2.21 4.48 3.88
N LEU A 214 -1.96 3.70 2.85
CA LEU A 214 -2.98 3.00 2.06
C LEU A 214 -2.75 1.51 2.21
N GLU A 215 -3.78 0.76 2.56
CA GLU A 215 -3.70 -0.68 2.80
C GLU A 215 -4.78 -1.42 2.02
N ALA A 216 -4.46 -2.61 1.51
CA ALA A 216 -5.42 -3.48 0.82
C ALA A 216 -6.27 -4.30 1.81
N GLN A 217 -6.90 -3.60 2.74
CA GLN A 217 -7.79 -4.15 3.75
C GLN A 217 -8.84 -3.09 4.15
N PRO A 218 -9.95 -3.48 4.79
CA PRO A 218 -11.08 -2.58 5.01
C PRO A 218 -10.89 -1.57 6.16
N GLN A 219 -9.82 -1.68 6.94
CA GLN A 219 -9.54 -0.83 8.10
C GLN A 219 -8.08 -0.46 8.17
N ALA A 220 -7.76 0.67 8.80
CA ALA A 220 -6.38 1.09 8.93
C ALA A 220 -5.69 0.30 10.06
N SER A 221 -4.51 -0.28 9.80
CA SER A 221 -3.73 -0.95 10.84
C SER A 221 -2.82 0.03 11.59
N GLY A 222 -1.89 -0.51 12.40
CA GLY A 222 -0.80 0.27 12.96
C GLY A 222 0.02 0.96 11.86
N TYR A 223 0.67 2.07 12.22
CA TYR A 223 1.44 2.85 11.26
C TYR A 223 2.68 2.09 10.74
N MET A 224 2.84 2.04 9.42
CA MET A 224 3.98 1.46 8.72
C MET A 224 4.68 2.51 7.87
N LYS A 225 5.92 2.82 8.28
CA LYS A 225 6.76 3.79 7.57
C LYS A 225 7.20 3.29 6.20
N THR A 226 7.05 4.13 5.20
CA THR A 226 7.63 4.00 3.85
C THR A 226 8.37 5.28 3.47
N SER A 227 9.52 5.12 2.80
CA SER A 227 10.48 6.19 2.48
C SER A 227 11.08 6.05 1.06
N GLY A 228 10.23 5.74 0.08
CA GLY A 228 10.57 5.59 -1.33
C GLY A 228 10.14 4.26 -1.94
N VAL A 229 9.97 3.22 -1.12
CA VAL A 229 9.53 1.88 -1.53
C VAL A 229 8.10 1.67 -1.08
N SER A 230 7.21 1.32 -2.01
CA SER A 230 5.81 0.99 -1.73
C SER A 230 5.61 -0.51 -1.52
N GLY A 231 4.49 -0.87 -0.89
CA GLY A 231 4.00 -2.24 -0.84
C GLY A 231 3.40 -2.76 -2.14
N VAL A 232 3.61 -2.08 -3.28
CA VAL A 232 3.07 -2.50 -4.59
C VAL A 232 4.20 -3.08 -5.43
N TYR A 233 4.12 -4.38 -5.72
CA TYR A 233 5.11 -5.12 -6.49
C TYR A 233 4.62 -5.30 -7.91
N ALA A 234 5.11 -4.47 -8.83
CA ALA A 234 4.69 -4.47 -10.23
C ALA A 234 5.09 -5.74 -10.99
N GLU A 235 6.20 -6.40 -10.62
CA GLU A 235 6.70 -7.59 -11.31
C GLU A 235 6.63 -8.85 -10.44
N ALA A 236 5.57 -8.96 -9.62
CA ALA A 236 5.33 -10.16 -8.84
C ALA A 236 4.96 -11.34 -9.76
N ARG A 237 5.30 -12.56 -9.33
CA ARG A 237 5.06 -13.80 -10.07
C ARG A 237 4.63 -14.88 -9.10
N PHE A 238 3.92 -15.89 -9.61
CA PHE A 238 3.80 -17.13 -8.86
C PHE A 238 5.19 -17.74 -8.63
N ALA A 239 5.36 -18.43 -7.51
CA ALA A 239 6.59 -19.14 -7.17
C ALA A 239 6.60 -20.58 -7.68
N GLU A 240 5.45 -21.09 -8.13
CA GLU A 240 5.20 -22.49 -8.52
C GLU A 240 4.38 -22.55 -9.83
N ASP A 241 4.58 -23.62 -10.63
CA ASP A 241 3.83 -23.87 -11.88
C ASP A 241 2.59 -24.77 -11.68
N SER A 242 2.18 -24.95 -10.43
CA SER A 242 0.95 -25.65 -10.06
C SER A 242 0.24 -24.88 -8.96
N LEU A 243 -1.08 -24.77 -9.08
CA LEU A 243 -1.94 -24.27 -8.01
C LEU A 243 -2.93 -25.36 -7.60
N PRO A 244 -2.63 -26.14 -6.55
CA PRO A 244 -3.58 -27.08 -5.98
C PRO A 244 -4.76 -26.33 -5.35
N VAL A 245 -5.98 -26.66 -5.78
CA VAL A 245 -7.23 -26.21 -5.17
C VAL A 245 -8.00 -27.45 -4.72
N THR A 246 -8.32 -27.53 -3.43
CA THR A 246 -8.90 -28.72 -2.80
C THR A 246 -10.30 -28.40 -2.29
N GLY A 247 -11.28 -29.29 -2.55
CA GLY A 247 -12.61 -29.18 -1.97
C GLY A 247 -12.60 -29.67 -0.52
N GLU A 248 -13.04 -28.82 0.41
CA GLU A 248 -13.13 -29.14 1.85
C GLU A 248 -14.55 -29.60 2.21
N ALA A 249 -15.56 -29.01 1.57
CA ALA A 249 -16.99 -29.31 1.71
C ALA A 249 -17.74 -28.78 0.47
N PRO A 250 -19.04 -29.10 0.26
CA PRO A 250 -19.82 -28.49 -0.82
C PRO A 250 -19.77 -26.95 -0.75
N GLY A 251 -19.29 -26.31 -1.83
CA GLY A 251 -19.14 -24.86 -1.93
C GLY A 251 -17.98 -24.26 -1.10
N SER A 252 -17.06 -25.10 -0.60
CA SER A 252 -15.94 -24.67 0.24
C SER A 252 -14.62 -25.26 -0.26
N TRP A 253 -13.65 -24.39 -0.50
CA TRP A 253 -12.36 -24.76 -1.07
C TRP A 253 -11.18 -24.23 -0.26
N SER A 254 -10.03 -24.87 -0.43
CA SER A 254 -8.74 -24.40 0.07
C SER A 254 -7.73 -24.33 -1.07
N ALA A 255 -6.80 -23.39 -0.95
CA ALA A 255 -5.69 -23.22 -1.89
C ALA A 255 -4.47 -22.67 -1.16
N ARG A 256 -3.27 -22.95 -1.65
CA ARG A 256 -2.05 -22.32 -1.13
C ARG A 256 -1.32 -21.65 -2.28
N VAL A 257 -1.24 -20.33 -2.22
CA VAL A 257 -0.59 -19.53 -3.25
C VAL A 257 0.75 -19.04 -2.75
N ARG A 258 1.81 -19.27 -3.53
CA ARG A 258 3.11 -18.66 -3.26
C ARG A 258 3.44 -17.64 -4.34
N ILE A 259 3.77 -16.43 -3.90
CA ILE A 259 4.10 -15.28 -4.75
C ILE A 259 5.52 -14.87 -4.43
N ARG A 260 6.27 -14.44 -5.44
CA ARG A 260 7.61 -13.87 -5.29
C ARG A 260 7.74 -12.59 -6.08
N ALA A 261 8.58 -11.68 -5.60
CA ALA A 261 8.97 -10.46 -6.29
C ALA A 261 10.41 -10.09 -5.93
N ARG A 262 11.03 -9.23 -6.73
CA ARG A 262 12.28 -8.57 -6.33
C ARG A 262 12.00 -7.58 -5.19
N GLU A 263 12.96 -7.45 -4.28
CA GLU A 263 12.91 -6.39 -3.28
C GLU A 263 13.20 -5.05 -3.98
N GLY A 264 12.35 -4.04 -3.72
CA GLY A 264 12.44 -2.71 -4.30
C GLY A 264 13.21 -1.72 -3.44
#